data_AF-A0A9P8SGG9-F1
#
_entry.id   AF-A0A9P8SGG9-F1
#
_cell.length_a   1.000
_cell.length_b   1.000
_cell.length_c   1.000
_cell.angle_alpha   90.00
_cell.angle_beta   90.00
_cell.angle_gamma   90.00
#
_symmetry.space_group_name_H-M   'P 1'
#
loop_
_entity.id
_entity.type
_entity.pdbx_description
1 polymer ?
#
loop_
_entity_poly.entity_id
_entity_poly.type
_entity_poly.pdbx_seq_one_letter_code
_entity_poly.pdbx_strand_id
1 'polypeptide(L)'
;MTPHLMRIIRRYSLAQKIGYFTGDNDAKNDTCLRQLAVDLLREYGLAFDPISSRTRCAGHIISLSLQAFLIATSESALRAAIEQAQDESNQVTVAGALHDHIQLEPASGRHGRRRRRNDTAGWRSIGPMGKLHNIAVFIRNSTIHNDAWDDIAGRALGIDNITRWNSWFKLLDAAISQEVLKMTHELLQPFHQATLEQQMQWASIDQVLENMDILLCNLKMQRSNTPITPTW
;
A
#
# COMPACT_ATOMS: atom_id res chain seq x y z
N MET A 1 4.49 -2.52 -21.67
CA MET A 1 4.00 -1.14 -21.42
C MET A 1 4.51 -0.15 -22.47
N THR A 2 5.82 -0.05 -22.69
CA THR A 2 6.44 0.91 -23.63
C THR A 2 5.84 0.95 -25.04
N PRO A 3 5.54 -0.18 -25.72
CA PRO A 3 4.94 -0.13 -27.07
C PRO A 3 3.56 0.55 -27.11
N HIS A 4 2.81 0.48 -26.02
CA HIS A 4 1.52 1.17 -25.90
C HIS A 4 1.72 2.67 -25.71
N LEU A 5 2.69 3.08 -24.87
CA LEU A 5 3.03 4.49 -24.69
C LEU A 5 3.50 5.13 -26.00
N MET A 6 4.41 4.49 -26.73
CA MET A 6 4.87 4.99 -28.03
C MET A 6 3.73 5.14 -29.04
N ARG A 7 2.74 4.24 -29.02
CA ARG A 7 1.54 4.37 -29.87
C ARG A 7 0.72 5.61 -29.52
N ILE A 8 0.54 5.90 -28.23
CA ILE A 8 -0.18 7.10 -27.77
C ILE A 8 0.61 8.36 -28.15
N ILE A 9 1.93 8.35 -27.92
CA ILE A 9 2.83 9.45 -28.24
C ILE A 9 2.77 9.79 -29.72
N ARG A 10 2.81 8.78 -30.60
CA ARG A 10 2.60 8.94 -32.05
C ARG A 10 1.24 9.53 -32.37
N ARG A 11 0.18 8.91 -31.85
CA ARG A 11 -1.22 9.26 -32.17
C ARG A 11 -1.56 10.71 -31.81
N TYR A 12 -1.02 11.22 -30.72
CA TYR A 12 -1.32 12.56 -30.20
C TYR A 12 -0.15 13.54 -30.37
N SER A 13 0.90 13.16 -31.11
CA SER A 13 2.08 13.98 -31.36
C SER A 13 2.71 14.57 -30.09
N LEU A 14 2.84 13.73 -29.05
CA LEU A 14 3.26 14.17 -27.71
C LEU A 14 4.78 14.15 -27.52
N ALA A 15 5.58 13.64 -28.45
CA ALA A 15 7.00 13.35 -28.23
C ALA A 15 7.79 14.55 -27.64
N GLN A 16 7.57 15.75 -28.18
CA GLN A 16 8.23 16.99 -27.74
C GLN A 16 7.60 17.63 -26.48
N LYS A 17 6.51 17.06 -25.96
CA LYS A 17 5.75 17.54 -24.80
C LYS A 17 5.91 16.65 -23.57
N ILE A 18 6.72 15.60 -23.67
CA ILE A 18 6.96 14.67 -22.56
C ILE A 18 7.97 15.32 -21.61
N GLY A 19 7.56 15.49 -20.35
CA GLY A 19 8.42 15.93 -19.27
C GLY A 19 8.62 14.82 -18.25
N TYR A 20 7.57 14.53 -17.47
CA TYR A 20 7.64 13.60 -16.34
C TYR A 20 6.61 12.47 -16.46
N PHE A 21 6.95 11.32 -15.88
CA PHE A 21 6.05 10.18 -15.72
C PHE A 21 5.83 9.90 -14.25
N THR A 22 4.56 9.93 -13.84
CA THR A 22 4.15 9.50 -12.50
C THR A 22 3.62 8.07 -12.55
N GLY A 23 4.19 7.18 -11.75
CA GLY A 23 3.77 5.78 -11.63
C GLY A 23 3.89 5.28 -10.20
N ASP A 24 3.41 4.08 -9.91
CA ASP A 24 3.63 3.42 -8.63
C ASP A 24 5.13 3.12 -8.38
N ASN A 25 5.47 2.69 -7.17
CA ASN A 25 6.86 2.44 -6.79
C ASN A 25 7.31 1.02 -7.19
N ASP A 26 6.99 0.59 -8.41
CA ASP A 26 7.45 -0.68 -8.97
C ASP A 26 8.64 -0.45 -9.92
N ALA A 27 9.64 -1.34 -9.85
CA ALA A 27 10.85 -1.29 -10.69
C ALA A 27 10.56 -1.46 -12.19
N LYS A 28 9.43 -2.08 -12.55
CA LYS A 28 8.98 -2.19 -13.95
C LYS A 28 8.75 -0.83 -14.59
N ASN A 29 8.44 0.20 -13.80
CA ASN A 29 8.37 1.57 -14.30
C ASN A 29 9.74 2.08 -14.74
N ASP A 30 10.81 1.77 -14.00
CA ASP A 30 12.18 2.10 -14.39
C ASP A 30 12.56 1.40 -15.70
N THR A 31 12.27 0.10 -15.81
CA THR A 31 12.49 -0.65 -17.06
C THR A 31 11.71 -0.02 -18.23
N CYS A 32 10.45 0.34 -18.01
CA CYS A 32 9.61 0.93 -19.04
C CYS A 32 10.15 2.29 -19.51
N LEU A 33 10.56 3.17 -18.59
CA LEU A 33 11.08 4.50 -18.92
C LEU A 33 12.44 4.43 -19.60
N ARG A 34 13.32 3.51 -19.21
CA ARG A 34 14.59 3.27 -19.92
C ARG A 34 14.34 2.85 -21.37
N GLN A 35 13.40 1.94 -21.61
CA GLN A 35 13.05 1.55 -22.97
C GLN A 35 12.38 2.71 -23.74
N LEU A 36 11.55 3.51 -23.06
CA LEU A 36 10.91 4.67 -23.66
C LEU A 36 11.94 5.72 -24.12
N ALA A 37 12.99 5.95 -23.33
CA ALA A 37 14.10 6.83 -23.68
C ALA A 37 14.77 6.40 -24.99
N VAL A 38 15.04 5.10 -25.14
CA VAL A 38 15.63 4.52 -26.35
C VAL A 38 14.72 4.73 -27.56
N ASP A 39 13.42 4.49 -27.39
CA ASP A 39 12.46 4.60 -28.50
C ASP A 39 12.22 6.06 -28.92
N LEU A 40 12.17 7.00 -27.96
CA LEU A 40 12.07 8.43 -28.23
C LEU A 40 13.31 8.98 -28.95
N LEU A 41 14.50 8.56 -28.52
CA LEU A 41 15.74 8.94 -29.19
C LEU A 41 15.79 8.39 -30.62
N ARG A 42 15.39 7.13 -30.82
CA ARG A 42 15.44 6.47 -32.13
C ARG A 42 14.45 7.09 -33.12
N GLU A 43 13.22 7.36 -32.71
CA GLU A 43 12.15 7.81 -33.61
C GLU A 43 12.09 9.33 -33.77
N TYR A 44 12.42 10.09 -32.72
CA TYR A 44 12.25 11.54 -32.69
C TYR A 44 13.57 12.31 -32.45
N GLY A 45 14.70 11.62 -32.25
CA GLY A 45 15.96 12.27 -31.90
C GLY A 45 15.95 12.95 -30.54
N LEU A 46 14.99 12.61 -29.68
CA LEU A 46 14.76 13.29 -28.40
C LEU A 46 15.52 12.59 -27.27
N ALA A 47 16.44 13.33 -26.64
CA ALA A 47 17.09 12.89 -25.42
C ALA A 47 16.10 12.98 -24.24
N PHE A 48 15.83 11.84 -23.61
CA PHE A 48 14.94 11.73 -22.45
C PHE A 48 15.70 11.00 -21.34
N ASP A 49 15.84 11.64 -20.18
CA ASP A 49 16.48 11.00 -19.03
C ASP A 49 15.42 10.25 -18.20
N PRO A 50 15.42 8.90 -18.21
CA PRO A 50 14.42 8.11 -17.52
C PRO A 50 14.52 8.18 -15.99
N ILE A 51 15.64 8.63 -15.43
CA ILE A 51 15.85 8.70 -13.99
C ILE A 51 15.26 10.00 -13.45
N SER A 52 15.70 11.15 -13.97
CA SER A 52 15.19 12.45 -13.52
C SER A 52 13.72 12.69 -13.90
N SER A 53 13.24 12.05 -14.96
CA SER A 53 11.85 12.19 -15.43
C SER A 53 10.86 11.26 -14.70
N ARG A 54 11.33 10.42 -13.76
CA ARG A 54 10.48 9.48 -13.02
C ARG A 54 10.01 10.08 -11.69
N THR A 55 8.71 10.30 -11.58
CA THR A 55 8.04 10.69 -10.33
C THR A 55 7.32 9.48 -9.74
N ARG A 56 7.46 9.26 -8.43
CA ARG A 56 6.71 8.22 -7.72
C ARG A 56 5.35 8.76 -7.29
N CYS A 57 4.32 7.96 -7.42
CA CYS A 57 2.96 8.31 -7.00
C CYS A 57 2.91 8.50 -5.48
N ALA A 58 2.58 9.71 -5.03
CA ALA A 58 2.50 10.05 -3.60
C ALA A 58 1.50 9.16 -2.85
N GLY A 59 0.32 8.91 -3.42
CA GLY A 59 -0.68 8.01 -2.83
C GLY A 59 -0.14 6.60 -2.62
N HIS A 60 0.68 6.09 -3.53
CA HIS A 60 1.34 4.79 -3.36
C HIS A 60 2.42 4.82 -2.26
N ILE A 61 3.20 5.90 -2.15
CA ILE A 61 4.18 6.08 -1.07
C ILE A 61 3.50 6.11 0.30
N ILE A 62 2.45 6.91 0.46
CA ILE A 62 1.65 6.99 1.70
C ILE A 62 1.12 5.60 2.08
N SER A 63 0.61 4.84 1.10
CA SER A 63 0.14 3.47 1.32
C SER A 63 1.26 2.53 1.80
N LEU A 64 2.46 2.61 1.21
CA LEU A 64 3.60 1.80 1.65
C LEU A 64 4.04 2.16 3.07
N SER A 65 4.08 3.45 3.41
CA SER A 65 4.38 3.91 4.76
C SER A 65 3.35 3.38 5.78
N LEU A 66 2.06 3.44 5.43
CA LEU A 66 1.00 2.93 6.29
C LEU A 66 1.08 1.41 6.47
N GLN A 67 1.33 0.67 5.39
CA GLN A 67 1.52 -0.78 5.47
C GLN A 67 2.69 -1.13 6.38
N ALA A 68 3.84 -0.47 6.21
CA ALA A 68 4.99 -0.68 7.08
C ALA A 68 4.65 -0.42 8.56
N PHE A 69 3.88 0.63 8.84
CA PHE A 69 3.42 0.96 10.20
C PHE A 69 2.49 -0.11 10.78
N LEU A 70 1.51 -0.60 10.02
CA LEU A 70 0.54 -1.61 10.48
C LEU A 70 1.16 -3.00 10.65
N ILE A 71 2.20 -3.29 9.88
CA ILE A 71 2.79 -4.63 9.76
C ILE A 71 3.99 -4.81 10.68
N ALA A 72 4.71 -3.74 11.03
CA ALA A 72 5.86 -3.81 11.91
C ALA A 72 5.48 -4.43 13.27
N THR A 73 6.01 -5.62 13.53
CA THR A 73 5.78 -6.38 14.77
C THR A 73 6.69 -5.93 15.90
N SER A 74 7.84 -5.33 15.58
CA SER A 74 8.79 -4.76 16.53
C SER A 74 9.64 -3.66 15.88
N GLU A 75 10.25 -2.83 16.71
CA GLU A 75 11.22 -1.82 16.25
C GLU A 75 12.43 -2.47 15.55
N SER A 76 12.90 -3.62 16.03
CA SER A 76 14.02 -4.35 15.41
C SER A 76 13.66 -4.88 14.02
N ALA A 77 12.46 -5.43 13.83
CA ALA A 77 11.98 -5.91 12.53
C ALA A 77 11.84 -4.75 11.53
N LEU A 78 11.34 -3.60 12.00
CA LEU A 78 11.24 -2.39 11.19
C LEU A 78 12.62 -1.87 10.77
N ARG A 79 13.59 -1.80 11.69
CA ARG A 79 14.96 -1.36 11.37
C ARG A 79 15.62 -2.27 10.34
N ALA A 80 15.52 -3.59 10.51
CA ALA A 80 16.05 -4.56 9.55
C ALA A 80 15.40 -4.41 8.16
N ALA A 81 14.09 -4.17 8.10
CA ALA A 81 13.38 -3.94 6.84
C ALA A 81 13.78 -2.61 6.18
N ILE A 82 14.10 -1.57 6.96
CA ILE A 82 14.65 -0.31 6.46
C ILE A 82 16.04 -0.53 5.87
N GLU A 83 16.93 -1.24 6.56
CA GLU A 83 18.27 -1.57 6.08
C GLU A 83 18.22 -2.35 4.76
N GLN A 84 17.33 -3.33 4.66
CA GLN A 84 17.13 -4.09 3.42
C GLN A 84 16.61 -3.25 2.25
N ALA A 85 15.74 -2.29 2.52
CA ALA A 85 15.19 -1.39 1.51
C ALA A 85 16.17 -0.28 1.08
N GLN A 86 17.18 0.01 1.91
CA GLN A 86 18.25 0.96 1.59
C GLN A 86 19.34 0.34 0.70
N ASP A 87 19.45 -0.99 0.70
CA ASP A 87 20.31 -1.69 -0.25
C ASP A 87 19.74 -1.58 -1.67
N GLU A 88 20.36 -0.72 -2.49
CA GLU A 88 19.97 -0.47 -3.87
C GLU A 88 19.91 -1.74 -4.73
N SER A 89 20.59 -2.82 -4.32
CA SER A 89 20.57 -4.11 -5.02
C SER A 89 19.25 -4.88 -4.86
N ASN A 90 18.52 -4.66 -3.76
CA ASN A 90 17.37 -5.49 -3.40
C ASN A 90 16.05 -5.01 -4.03
N GLN A 91 15.94 -3.77 -4.50
CA GLN A 91 14.71 -3.19 -5.11
C GLN A 91 13.41 -3.47 -4.31
N VAL A 92 13.51 -3.67 -3.00
CA VAL A 92 12.39 -4.00 -2.11
C VAL A 92 12.02 -2.77 -1.29
N THR A 93 10.73 -2.57 -1.07
CA THR A 93 10.24 -1.50 -0.19
C THR A 93 10.27 -1.97 1.27
N VAL A 94 10.34 -1.06 2.24
CA VAL A 94 10.26 -1.41 3.68
C VAL A 94 9.01 -2.25 3.97
N ALA A 95 7.87 -1.85 3.40
CA ALA A 95 6.64 -2.63 3.49
C ALA A 95 6.86 -4.03 2.90
N GLY A 96 7.40 -4.16 1.68
CA GLY A 96 7.70 -5.44 1.04
C GLY A 96 8.60 -6.34 1.89
N ALA A 97 9.72 -5.82 2.41
CA ALA A 97 10.61 -6.55 3.28
C ALA A 97 9.89 -7.05 4.54
N LEU A 98 9.08 -6.20 5.17
CA LEU A 98 8.25 -6.60 6.31
C LEU A 98 7.26 -7.71 5.95
N HIS A 99 6.66 -7.69 4.75
CA HIS A 99 5.79 -8.77 4.30
C HIS A 99 6.56 -10.09 4.17
N ASP A 100 7.75 -10.05 3.58
CA ASP A 100 8.57 -11.24 3.36
C ASP A 100 9.04 -11.86 4.68
N HIS A 101 9.43 -11.03 5.67
CA HIS A 101 9.80 -11.50 7.01
C HIS A 101 8.68 -12.28 7.70
N ILE A 102 7.44 -11.81 7.57
CA ILE A 102 6.32 -12.50 8.22
C ILE A 102 5.93 -13.79 7.47
N GLN A 103 6.27 -13.93 6.18
CA GLN A 103 6.14 -15.21 5.49
C GLN A 103 7.20 -16.24 5.93
N LEU A 104 8.34 -15.78 6.45
CA LEU A 104 9.47 -16.62 6.83
C LEU A 104 9.47 -17.06 8.32
N GLU A 105 8.78 -16.34 9.21
CA GLU A 105 8.62 -16.74 10.63
C GLU A 105 7.83 -18.06 10.75
N PRO A 106 8.46 -19.19 11.14
CA PRO A 106 7.75 -20.42 11.40
C PRO A 106 7.04 -20.28 12.75
N ALA A 107 5.71 -20.42 12.74
CA ALA A 107 4.92 -20.48 13.96
C ALA A 107 5.53 -21.47 14.96
N SER A 108 6.03 -20.94 16.08
CA SER A 108 6.47 -21.71 17.22
C SER A 108 5.26 -22.38 17.88
N GLY A 109 4.93 -23.59 17.43
CA GLY A 109 3.83 -24.37 17.99
C GLY A 109 3.80 -25.81 17.48
N ARG A 110 4.16 -26.75 18.35
CA ARG A 110 4.11 -28.20 18.12
C ARG A 110 2.67 -28.66 17.77
N HIS A 111 2.47 -29.17 16.55
CA HIS A 111 1.79 -30.45 16.20
C HIS A 111 1.18 -30.44 14.79
N GLY A 112 1.38 -31.55 14.07
CA GLY A 112 0.47 -31.99 13.00
C GLY A 112 0.81 -31.53 11.59
N ARG A 113 1.57 -32.36 10.86
CA ARG A 113 1.70 -32.32 9.40
C ARG A 113 0.31 -32.27 8.74
N ARG A 114 -0.06 -31.12 8.19
CA ARG A 114 -0.88 -31.02 6.99
C ARG A 114 -0.20 -30.00 6.09
N ARG A 115 0.20 -30.41 4.89
CA ARG A 115 0.68 -29.54 3.82
C ARG A 115 -0.39 -28.45 3.62
N ARG A 116 -0.23 -27.30 4.30
CA ARG A 116 -1.05 -26.12 4.04
C ARG A 116 -0.59 -25.61 2.68
N ARG A 117 -1.54 -25.46 1.75
CA ARG A 117 -1.40 -24.69 0.51
C ARG A 117 -0.54 -23.46 0.77
N ASN A 118 0.30 -23.08 -0.19
CA ASN A 118 1.09 -21.84 -0.22
C ASN A 118 0.21 -20.61 0.11
N ASP A 119 -0.09 -20.39 1.38
CA ASP A 119 -0.80 -19.23 1.91
C ASP A 119 0.29 -18.18 2.13
N THR A 120 0.38 -17.25 1.17
CA THR A 120 1.21 -16.04 1.11
C THR A 120 1.00 -15.04 2.25
N ALA A 121 0.49 -15.46 3.42
CA ALA A 121 -0.14 -14.55 4.35
C ALA A 121 0.53 -14.54 5.73
N GLY A 122 1.59 -13.73 5.84
CA GLY A 122 2.07 -13.27 7.14
C GLY A 122 0.98 -12.56 7.97
N TRP A 123 -0.11 -12.12 7.34
CA TRP A 123 -1.26 -11.41 7.90
C TRP A 123 -1.90 -12.03 9.15
N ARG A 124 -1.76 -13.35 9.38
CA ARG A 124 -2.30 -14.01 10.59
C ARG A 124 -1.62 -13.54 11.89
N SER A 125 -0.43 -12.93 11.80
CA SER A 125 0.27 -12.35 12.96
C SER A 125 -0.20 -10.93 13.33
N ILE A 126 -0.96 -10.24 12.47
CA ILE A 126 -1.40 -8.85 12.70
C ILE A 126 -2.65 -8.79 13.58
N GLY A 127 -2.57 -9.26 14.82
CA GLY A 127 -3.55 -9.00 15.89
C GLY A 127 -5.05 -9.02 15.45
N PRO A 128 -5.85 -8.01 15.83
CA PRO A 128 -7.26 -7.89 15.41
C PRO A 128 -7.48 -7.71 13.90
N MET A 129 -6.56 -7.07 13.19
CA MET A 129 -6.66 -6.80 11.74
C MET A 129 -6.57 -8.08 10.90
N GLY A 130 -5.65 -8.98 11.25
CA GLY A 130 -5.52 -10.29 10.62
C GLY A 130 -6.75 -11.17 10.85
N LYS A 131 -7.40 -11.06 12.02
CA LYS A 131 -8.67 -11.74 12.29
C LYS A 131 -9.78 -11.18 11.39
N LEU A 132 -9.87 -9.85 11.26
CA LEU A 132 -10.85 -9.21 10.39
C LEU A 132 -10.67 -9.60 8.91
N HIS A 133 -9.44 -9.63 8.42
CA HIS A 133 -9.11 -10.14 7.08
C HIS A 133 -9.61 -11.58 6.89
N ASN A 134 -9.34 -12.47 7.83
CA ASN A 134 -9.80 -13.87 7.74
C ASN A 134 -11.33 -13.98 7.71
N ILE A 135 -12.02 -13.16 8.49
CA ILE A 135 -13.50 -13.08 8.47
C ILE A 135 -13.97 -12.59 7.10
N ALA A 136 -13.34 -11.55 6.55
CA ALA A 136 -13.67 -11.02 5.23
C ALA A 136 -13.48 -12.06 4.12
N VAL A 137 -12.36 -12.79 4.14
CA VAL A 137 -12.08 -13.89 3.22
C VAL A 137 -13.13 -15.00 3.37
N PHE A 138 -13.48 -15.39 4.59
CA PHE A 138 -14.49 -16.42 4.84
C PHE A 138 -15.88 -16.04 4.30
N ILE A 139 -16.30 -14.80 4.53
CA ILE A 139 -17.58 -14.27 4.05
C ILE A 139 -17.60 -14.24 2.52
N ARG A 140 -16.51 -13.80 1.88
CA ARG A 140 -16.51 -13.61 0.43
C ARG A 140 -16.28 -14.88 -0.37
N ASN A 141 -15.72 -15.93 0.25
CA ASN A 141 -15.53 -17.22 -0.40
C ASN A 141 -16.83 -18.01 -0.60
N SER A 142 -17.97 -17.52 -0.12
CA SER A 142 -19.28 -18.14 -0.27
C SER A 142 -20.33 -17.07 -0.56
N THR A 143 -21.10 -17.23 -1.64
CA THR A 143 -22.22 -16.33 -1.95
C THR A 143 -23.25 -16.31 -0.83
N ILE A 144 -23.51 -17.47 -0.19
CA ILE A 144 -24.44 -17.59 0.93
C ILE A 144 -24.00 -16.74 2.13
N HIS A 145 -22.70 -16.72 2.44
CA HIS A 145 -22.21 -15.90 3.55
C HIS A 145 -22.19 -14.41 3.19
N ASN A 146 -21.96 -14.09 1.91
CA ASN A 146 -22.00 -12.72 1.42
C ASN A 146 -23.42 -12.15 1.45
N ASP A 147 -24.41 -12.91 0.99
CA ASP A 147 -25.82 -12.53 1.01
C ASP A 147 -26.31 -12.37 2.46
N ALA A 148 -26.00 -13.33 3.34
CA ALA A 148 -26.34 -13.23 4.76
C ALA A 148 -25.68 -12.04 5.46
N TRP A 149 -24.46 -11.66 5.05
CA TRP A 149 -23.81 -10.45 5.54
C TRP A 149 -24.50 -9.19 5.03
N ASP A 150 -24.86 -9.14 3.74
CA ASP A 150 -25.54 -7.99 3.15
C ASP A 150 -26.92 -7.76 3.77
N ASP A 151 -27.66 -8.84 4.05
CA ASP A 151 -28.95 -8.80 4.75
C ASP A 151 -28.85 -8.22 6.17
N ILE A 152 -27.74 -8.48 6.88
CA ILE A 152 -27.53 -8.03 8.27
C ILE A 152 -26.91 -6.63 8.33
N ALA A 153 -25.87 -6.40 7.55
CA ALA A 153 -25.05 -5.20 7.62
C ALA A 153 -25.51 -4.10 6.66
N GLY A 154 -26.30 -4.43 5.63
CA GLY A 154 -26.78 -3.52 4.58
C GLY A 154 -25.66 -2.92 3.72
N ARG A 155 -24.45 -3.49 3.78
CA ARG A 155 -23.27 -3.02 3.06
C ARG A 155 -22.27 -4.15 2.88
N ALA A 156 -21.74 -4.23 1.66
CA ALA A 156 -20.79 -5.27 1.27
C ALA A 156 -19.45 -5.15 2.02
N LEU A 157 -19.01 -6.26 2.60
CA LEU A 157 -17.67 -6.39 3.16
C LEU A 157 -16.65 -6.52 2.01
N GLY A 158 -15.85 -5.49 1.79
CA GLY A 158 -14.74 -5.54 0.82
C GLY A 158 -13.65 -6.53 1.25
N ILE A 159 -12.87 -7.06 0.30
CA ILE A 159 -11.57 -7.68 0.63
C ILE A 159 -10.51 -6.58 0.57
N ASP A 160 -9.62 -6.57 1.54
CA ASP A 160 -8.40 -5.79 1.47
C ASP A 160 -7.50 -6.29 0.35
N ASN A 161 -7.09 -5.39 -0.52
CA ASN A 161 -6.16 -5.67 -1.59
C ASN A 161 -4.90 -4.85 -1.35
N ILE A 162 -3.75 -5.54 -1.23
CA ILE A 162 -2.42 -4.95 -1.06
C ILE A 162 -2.17 -3.78 -2.05
N THR A 163 -2.75 -3.87 -3.25
CA THR A 163 -2.60 -2.87 -4.32
C THR A 163 -3.63 -1.73 -4.31
N ARG A 164 -4.76 -1.85 -3.59
CA ARG A 164 -5.81 -0.82 -3.57
C ARG A 164 -5.90 -0.15 -2.20
N TRP A 165 -5.32 1.05 -2.14
CA TRP A 165 -4.90 1.81 -0.97
C TRP A 165 -5.98 2.07 0.09
N ASN A 166 -7.25 2.14 -0.33
CA ASN A 166 -8.39 2.40 0.57
C ASN A 166 -9.04 1.14 1.14
N SER A 167 -8.55 -0.05 0.82
CA SER A 167 -9.27 -1.29 1.08
C SER A 167 -9.30 -1.66 2.56
N TRP A 168 -8.23 -1.40 3.31
CA TRP A 168 -8.18 -1.66 4.76
C TRP A 168 -9.09 -0.73 5.54
N PHE A 169 -9.06 0.56 5.22
CA PHE A 169 -10.00 1.52 5.81
C PHE A 169 -11.45 1.14 5.49
N LYS A 170 -11.76 0.81 4.23
CA LYS A 170 -13.12 0.37 3.84
C LYS A 170 -13.55 -0.92 4.51
N LEU A 171 -12.63 -1.88 4.70
CA LEU A 171 -12.91 -3.12 5.41
C LEU A 171 -13.24 -2.84 6.89
N LEU A 172 -12.46 -1.97 7.54
CA LEU A 172 -12.73 -1.52 8.90
C LEU A 172 -14.04 -0.76 9.00
N ASP A 173 -14.26 0.23 8.13
CA ASP A 173 -15.48 1.05 8.09
C ASP A 173 -16.76 0.21 7.96
N ALA A 174 -16.72 -0.82 7.11
CA ALA A 174 -17.82 -1.77 6.96
C ALA A 174 -17.99 -2.70 8.18
N ALA A 175 -16.90 -3.00 8.90
CA ALA A 175 -16.89 -3.90 10.04
C ALA A 175 -17.12 -3.22 11.40
N ILE A 176 -17.16 -1.88 11.47
CA ILE A 176 -17.23 -1.16 12.75
C ILE A 176 -18.64 -1.18 13.33
N SER A 177 -18.77 -2.10 14.29
CA SER A 177 -19.63 -2.00 15.48
C SER A 177 -18.85 -2.30 16.77
N GLN A 178 -17.53 -2.54 16.69
CA GLN A 178 -16.69 -2.94 17.82
C GLN A 178 -15.70 -1.85 18.26
N GLU A 179 -15.72 -1.54 19.55
CA GLU A 179 -14.89 -0.51 20.21
C GLU A 179 -13.38 -0.74 20.01
N VAL A 180 -12.95 -1.99 19.90
CA VAL A 180 -11.54 -2.39 19.69
C VAL A 180 -10.98 -1.92 18.34
N LEU A 181 -11.81 -1.80 17.31
CA LEU A 181 -11.38 -1.38 15.96
C LEU A 181 -11.53 0.12 15.72
N LYS A 182 -12.20 0.83 16.64
CA LYS A 182 -12.47 2.25 16.52
C LYS A 182 -11.18 3.09 16.54
N MET A 183 -10.24 2.77 17.43
CA MET A 183 -8.95 3.47 17.50
C MET A 183 -8.14 3.31 16.21
N THR A 184 -8.12 2.10 15.63
CA THR A 184 -7.45 1.86 14.36
C THR A 184 -8.13 2.60 13.22
N HIS A 185 -9.47 2.65 13.19
CA HIS A 185 -10.21 3.43 12.19
C HIS A 185 -9.93 4.93 12.28
N GLU A 186 -9.95 5.50 13.49
CA GLU A 186 -9.61 6.91 13.73
C GLU A 186 -8.18 7.24 13.32
N LEU A 187 -7.22 6.35 13.60
CA LEU A 187 -5.84 6.47 13.12
C LEU A 187 -5.75 6.44 11.58
N LEU A 188 -6.53 5.58 10.92
CA LEU A 188 -6.47 5.38 9.47
C LEU A 188 -7.24 6.43 8.67
N GLN A 189 -8.19 7.13 9.29
CA GLN A 189 -9.06 8.08 8.60
C GLN A 189 -8.29 9.22 7.89
N PRO A 190 -7.27 9.87 8.49
CA PRO A 190 -6.46 10.88 7.80
C PRO A 190 -5.71 10.29 6.59
N PHE A 191 -5.21 9.06 6.70
CA PHE A 191 -4.53 8.39 5.58
C PHE A 191 -5.50 8.07 4.44
N HIS A 192 -6.73 7.67 4.77
CA HIS A 192 -7.78 7.47 3.78
C HIS A 192 -8.11 8.77 3.03
N GLN A 193 -8.29 9.87 3.76
CA GLN A 193 -8.61 11.16 3.18
C GLN A 193 -7.49 11.66 2.25
N ALA A 194 -6.24 11.62 2.72
CA ALA A 194 -5.07 11.98 1.92
C ALA A 194 -4.96 11.12 0.65
N THR A 195 -5.34 9.84 0.74
CA THR A 195 -5.36 8.92 -0.41
C THR A 195 -6.43 9.29 -1.43
N LEU A 196 -7.63 9.69 -0.98
CA LEU A 196 -8.72 10.12 -1.87
C LEU A 196 -8.34 11.41 -2.62
N GLU A 197 -7.74 12.38 -1.93
CA GLU A 197 -7.29 13.63 -2.53
C GLU A 197 -6.26 13.41 -3.64
N GLN A 198 -5.34 12.46 -3.45
CA GLN A 198 -4.34 12.10 -4.45
C GLN A 198 -4.92 11.32 -5.64
N GLN A 199 -6.14 10.79 -5.53
CA GLN A 199 -6.86 10.12 -6.63
C GLN A 199 -7.74 11.07 -7.43
N MET A 200 -7.93 12.31 -6.96
CA MET A 200 -8.81 13.27 -7.62
C MET A 200 -8.17 13.85 -8.87
N GLN A 201 -9.00 14.25 -9.83
CA GLN A 201 -8.58 14.75 -11.15
C GLN A 201 -7.69 16.01 -11.06
N TRP A 202 -7.70 16.70 -9.93
CA TRP A 202 -7.00 17.94 -9.64
C TRP A 202 -5.96 17.80 -8.51
N ALA A 203 -5.54 16.56 -8.22
CA ALA A 203 -4.41 16.32 -7.32
C ALA A 203 -3.15 17.04 -7.84
N SER A 204 -2.55 17.89 -7.00
CA SER A 204 -1.31 18.62 -7.31
C SER A 204 -0.17 18.17 -6.40
N ILE A 205 1.07 18.45 -6.83
CA ILE A 205 2.26 18.19 -6.02
C ILE A 205 2.24 19.04 -4.73
N ASP A 206 1.70 20.26 -4.78
CA ASP A 206 1.61 21.13 -3.60
C ASP A 206 0.73 20.51 -2.51
N GLN A 207 -0.38 19.88 -2.90
CA GLN A 207 -1.27 19.17 -1.98
C GLN A 207 -0.58 17.99 -1.30
N VAL A 208 0.45 17.39 -1.92
CA VAL A 208 1.20 16.29 -1.30
C VAL A 208 1.89 16.77 -0.02
N LEU A 209 2.48 17.97 -0.04
CA LEU A 209 3.19 18.50 1.13
C LEU A 209 2.24 18.77 2.29
N GLU A 210 1.12 19.46 2.00
CA GLU A 210 0.07 19.73 2.99
C GLU A 210 -0.48 18.42 3.60
N ASN A 211 -0.75 17.42 2.76
CA ASN A 211 -1.24 16.12 3.22
C ASN A 211 -0.22 15.43 4.13
N MET A 212 1.08 15.50 3.80
CA MET A 212 2.13 14.92 4.65
C MET A 212 2.25 15.65 5.99
N ASP A 213 2.14 16.98 6.00
CA ASP A 213 2.15 17.76 7.24
C ASP A 213 0.95 17.41 8.15
N ILE A 214 -0.24 17.27 7.57
CA ILE A 214 -1.45 16.82 8.28
C ILE A 214 -1.25 15.43 8.88
N LEU A 215 -0.73 14.47 8.10
CA LEU A 215 -0.48 13.10 8.57
C LEU A 215 0.54 13.07 9.71
N LEU A 216 1.65 13.81 9.58
CA LEU A 216 2.68 13.91 10.61
C LEU A 216 2.16 14.59 11.88
N CYS A 217 1.34 15.63 11.74
CA CYS A 217 0.69 16.30 12.87
C CYS A 217 -0.22 15.33 13.63
N ASN A 218 -1.07 14.59 12.91
CA ASN A 218 -1.96 13.58 13.50
C ASN A 218 -1.18 12.50 14.27
N LEU A 219 -0.12 11.94 13.68
CA LEU A 219 0.73 10.94 14.36
C LEU A 219 1.38 11.51 15.63
N LYS A 220 1.85 12.77 15.59
CA LYS A 220 2.40 13.45 16.77
C LYS A 220 1.36 13.63 17.86
N MET A 221 0.15 14.09 17.52
CA MET A 221 -0.95 14.25 18.49
C MET A 221 -1.34 12.93 19.15
N GLN A 222 -1.45 11.85 18.37
CA GLN A 222 -1.79 10.53 18.91
C GLN A 222 -0.70 9.98 19.84
N ARG A 223 0.57 10.25 19.54
CA ARG A 223 1.70 9.91 20.44
C ARG A 223 1.62 10.66 21.77
N SER A 224 1.21 11.93 21.76
CA SER A 224 1.02 12.74 22.97
C SER A 224 -0.14 12.27 23.86
N ASN A 225 -1.19 11.70 23.25
CA ASN A 225 -2.42 11.31 23.93
C ASN A 225 -2.42 9.86 24.44
N THR A 226 -1.42 9.04 24.12
CA THR A 226 -1.29 7.68 24.68
C THR A 226 -0.95 7.75 26.17
N PRO A 227 -1.81 7.24 27.07
CA PRO A 227 -1.47 7.11 28.48
C PRO A 227 -0.30 6.13 28.61
N ILE A 228 0.75 6.52 29.34
CA ILE A 228 1.81 5.62 29.76
C ILE A 228 1.14 4.64 30.76
N THR A 229 0.69 3.48 30.30
CA THR A 229 0.22 2.44 31.22
C THR A 229 1.42 1.99 32.06
N PRO A 230 1.36 2.05 33.41
CA PRO A 230 2.39 1.45 34.23
C PRO A 230 2.37 -0.05 33.98
N THR A 231 3.51 -0.59 33.58
CA THR A 231 3.76 -2.03 33.64
C THR A 231 3.69 -2.46 35.11
N TRP A 232 2.71 -3.29 35.46
CA TRP A 232 2.64 -4.01 36.74
C TRP A 232 3.42 -5.31 36.64
#